data_AF-K2LX74-F1
#
_entry.id   AF-K2LX74-F1
#
_cell.length_a   1.000
_cell.length_b   1.000
_cell.length_c   1.000
_cell.angle_alpha   90.00
_cell.angle_beta   90.00
_cell.angle_gamma   90.00
#
_symmetry.space_group_name_H-M   'P 1'
#
loop_
_entity.id
_entity.type
_entity.pdbx_description
1 polymer ?
#
loop_
_entity_poly.entity_id
_entity_poly.type
_entity_poly.pdbx_seq_one_letter_code
_entity_poly.pdbx_strand_id
1 'polypeptide(L)'
;MQNDTLVFPLSANGKNRFFSMITYSTDKGKNWVFPESISLVDCLDPRITEWEKGRILMIVQCLDGQSVYESRDMGKTWTRAVRTLWGVWVRPRPGFRWDERLRVGAL
;
A
#
# COMPACT_ATOMS: atom_id res chain seq x y z
N MET A 1 -8.00 -1.65 -12.53
CA MET A 1 -9.15 -0.83 -12.09
C MET A 1 -10.33 -1.09 -13.00
N GLN A 2 -11.56 -0.84 -12.56
CA GLN A 2 -12.76 -1.02 -13.40
C GLN A 2 -12.73 -0.23 -14.72
N ASN A 3 -11.95 0.84 -14.79
CA ASN A 3 -11.76 1.70 -15.97
C ASN A 3 -10.50 1.37 -16.79
N ASP A 4 -10.02 0.12 -16.75
CA ASP A 4 -8.82 -0.36 -17.45
C ASP A 4 -7.50 0.35 -17.10
N THR A 5 -7.50 1.19 -16.06
CA THR A 5 -6.27 1.81 -15.56
C THR A 5 -5.37 0.75 -14.92
N LEU A 6 -4.11 0.72 -15.35
CA LEU A 6 -3.06 -0.07 -14.73
C LEU A 6 -2.58 0.65 -13.48
N VAL A 7 -2.50 -0.04 -12.35
CA VAL A 7 -2.03 0.53 -11.08
C VAL A 7 -1.10 -0.47 -10.43
N PHE A 8 0.09 -0.02 -10.04
CA PHE A 8 1.08 -0.84 -9.35
C PHE A 8 1.48 -0.21 -8.01
N PRO A 9 1.59 -1.01 -6.95
CA PRO A 9 2.21 -0.56 -5.71
C PRO A 9 3.72 -0.49 -5.88
N LEU A 10 4.35 0.52 -5.29
CA LEU A 10 5.80 0.72 -5.37
C LEU A 10 6.37 0.99 -3.97
N SER A 11 7.55 0.40 -3.72
CA SER A 11 8.43 0.79 -2.63
C SER A 11 9.52 1.68 -3.20
N ALA A 12 9.56 2.94 -2.78
CA ALA A 12 10.59 3.90 -3.18
C ALA A 12 11.65 4.06 -2.09
N ASN A 13 12.93 4.10 -2.49
CA ASN A 13 14.04 4.36 -1.59
C ASN A 13 14.44 5.84 -1.69
N GLY A 14 14.14 6.63 -0.66
CA GLY A 14 14.63 7.99 -0.49
C GLY A 14 15.98 8.04 0.22
N LYS A 15 16.57 9.23 0.33
CA LYS A 15 17.91 9.42 0.93
C LYS A 15 18.10 8.79 2.31
N ASN A 16 17.05 8.68 3.14
CA ASN A 16 17.11 8.09 4.49
C ASN A 16 15.81 7.38 4.90
N ARG A 17 14.86 7.18 3.98
CA ARG A 17 13.53 6.63 4.30
C ARG A 17 12.98 5.88 3.11
N PHE A 18 12.27 4.80 3.39
CA PHE A 18 11.44 4.11 2.40
C PHE A 18 10.04 4.73 2.40
N PHE A 19 9.43 4.79 1.23
CA PHE A 19 8.06 5.28 1.07
C PHE A 19 7.26 4.27 0.28
N SER A 20 6.02 4.07 0.70
CA SER A 20 5.04 3.29 -0.05
C SER A 20 4.23 4.25 -0.92
N MET A 21 4.12 3.95 -2.20
CA MET A 21 3.36 4.75 -3.15
C MET A 21 2.69 3.86 -4.20
N ILE A 22 1.99 4.48 -5.14
CA ILE A 22 1.51 3.80 -6.33
C ILE A 22 2.07 4.49 -7.58
N THR A 23 2.04 3.79 -8.69
CA THR A 23 2.10 4.38 -10.02
C THR A 23 0.93 3.88 -10.84
N TYR A 24 0.50 4.68 -11.81
CA TYR A 24 -0.60 4.27 -12.68
C TYR A 24 -0.42 4.77 -14.12
N SER A 25 -1.08 4.05 -15.03
CA SER A 25 -1.13 4.36 -16.45
C SER A 25 -2.56 4.21 -16.96
N THR A 26 -3.04 5.25 -17.63
CA THR A 26 -4.37 5.30 -18.28
C THR A 26 -4.31 5.01 -19.78
N ASP A 27 -3.11 4.80 -20.33
CA ASP A 27 -2.86 4.68 -21.77
C ASP A 27 -2.15 3.37 -22.13
N LYS A 28 -2.51 2.31 -21.40
CA LYS A 28 -2.01 0.94 -21.60
C LYS A 28 -0.49 0.83 -21.45
N GLY A 29 0.07 1.57 -20.49
CA GLY A 29 1.48 1.49 -20.10
C GLY A 29 2.41 2.37 -20.92
N LYS A 30 1.90 3.28 -21.77
CA LYS A 30 2.75 4.19 -22.56
C LYS A 30 3.31 5.32 -21.71
N ASN A 31 2.50 5.90 -20.83
CA ASN A 31 2.88 6.92 -19.87
C ASN A 31 2.50 6.50 -18.46
N TRP A 32 3.34 6.90 -17.50
CA TRP A 32 3.18 6.57 -16.08
C TRP A 32 3.14 7.84 -15.24
N VAL A 33 2.18 7.88 -14.31
CA VAL A 33 2.04 8.95 -13.33
C VAL A 33 2.49 8.46 -11.96
N PHE A 34 3.24 9.30 -11.26
CA PHE A 34 3.73 9.06 -9.91
C PHE A 34 3.09 10.09 -8.97
N PRO A 35 1.92 9.79 -8.39
CA PRO A 35 1.27 10.65 -7.41
C PRO A 35 2.09 10.74 -6.12
N GLU A 36 1.72 11.68 -5.24
CA GLU A 36 2.42 11.92 -3.98
C GLU A 36 2.48 10.66 -3.09
N SER A 37 3.63 10.40 -2.49
CA SER A 37 3.89 9.19 -1.71
C SER A 37 3.34 9.30 -0.28
N ILE A 38 2.97 8.17 0.35
CA ILE A 38 2.78 8.14 1.79
C ILE A 38 4.15 7.97 2.46
N SER A 39 4.58 8.97 3.23
CA SER A 39 5.76 8.83 4.08
C SER A 39 5.39 8.08 5.35
N LEU A 40 5.49 6.76 5.32
CA LEU A 40 5.29 5.90 6.49
C LEU A 40 6.64 5.35 6.91
N VAL A 41 7.22 5.95 7.95
CA VAL A 41 8.46 5.47 8.55
C VAL A 41 8.25 4.01 8.97
N ASP A 42 9.14 3.13 8.51
CA ASP A 42 9.16 1.70 8.82
C ASP A 42 7.94 0.87 8.37
N CYS A 43 7.22 1.32 7.34
CA CYS A 43 6.18 0.53 6.67
C CYS A 43 6.57 0.20 5.23
N LEU A 44 6.67 -1.10 4.92
CA LEU A 44 7.16 -1.65 3.66
C LEU A 44 6.14 -2.61 3.04
N ASP A 45 6.51 -3.19 1.90
CA ASP A 45 5.76 -4.22 1.19
C ASP A 45 4.30 -3.82 0.85
N PRO A 46 4.10 -2.68 0.14
CA PRO A 46 2.76 -2.21 -0.19
C PRO A 46 2.02 -3.18 -1.11
N ARG A 47 0.76 -3.43 -0.76
CA ARG A 47 -0.20 -4.17 -1.58
C ARG A 47 -1.42 -3.30 -1.78
N ILE A 48 -2.00 -3.34 -2.98
CA ILE A 48 -3.17 -2.52 -3.30
C ILE A 48 -4.34 -3.37 -3.78
N THR A 49 -5.54 -2.88 -3.50
CA THR A 49 -6.77 -3.36 -4.13
C THR A 49 -7.66 -2.17 -4.46
N GLU A 50 -8.45 -2.30 -5.52
CA GLU A 50 -9.60 -1.45 -5.72
C GLU A 50 -10.68 -1.83 -4.69
N TRP A 51 -11.30 -0.83 -4.07
CA TRP A 51 -12.44 -0.98 -3.18
C TRP A 51 -13.50 0.01 -3.59
N GLU A 52 -14.76 -0.41 -3.70
CA GLU A 52 -15.90 0.45 -4.08
C GLU A 52 -15.55 1.48 -5.17
N LYS A 53 -15.61 1.06 -6.45
CA LYS A 53 -15.36 1.82 -7.68
C LYS A 53 -14.54 3.12 -7.50
N GLY A 54 -13.26 3.07 -7.85
CA GLY A 54 -12.40 4.25 -7.85
C GLY A 54 -11.73 4.61 -6.52
N ARG A 55 -11.93 3.84 -5.44
CA ARG A 55 -11.05 3.94 -4.27
C ARG A 55 -9.97 2.87 -4.31
N ILE A 56 -8.80 3.25 -3.82
CA ILE A 56 -7.66 2.37 -3.67
C ILE A 56 -7.43 2.18 -2.17
N LEU A 57 -7.36 0.93 -1.75
CA LEU A 57 -6.84 0.57 -0.45
C LEU A 57 -5.38 0.16 -0.62
N MET A 58 -4.50 0.72 0.19
CA MET A 58 -3.11 0.31 0.33
C MET A 58 -2.91 -0.34 1.70
N ILE A 59 -2.41 -1.57 1.67
CA ILE A 59 -2.03 -2.35 2.83
C ILE A 59 -0.51 -2.32 2.90
N VAL A 60 0.03 -1.92 4.04
CA VAL A 60 1.47 -1.89 4.28
C VAL A 60 1.80 -2.70 5.53
N GLN A 61 2.97 -3.33 5.52
CA GLN A 61 3.52 -4.03 6.66
C GLN A 61 4.46 -3.09 7.43
N CYS A 62 4.06 -2.73 8.64
CA CYS A 62 4.83 -1.90 9.56
C CYS A 62 5.41 -2.74 10.70
N LEU A 63 6.31 -2.15 11.50
CA LEU A 63 6.86 -2.76 12.71
C LEU A 63 5.77 -3.15 13.72
N ASP A 64 4.75 -2.31 13.88
CA ASP A 64 3.64 -2.48 14.83
C ASP A 64 2.48 -3.34 14.28
N GLY A 65 2.59 -3.83 13.04
CA GLY A 65 1.60 -4.66 12.37
C GLY A 65 1.20 -4.15 10.99
N GLN A 66 0.05 -4.59 10.49
CA GLN A 66 -0.47 -4.11 9.22
C GLN A 66 -1.26 -2.83 9.40
N SER A 67 -1.03 -1.86 8.51
CA SER A 67 -1.81 -0.64 8.41
C SER A 67 -2.48 -0.55 7.05
N VAL A 68 -3.69 0.01 7.03
CA VAL A 68 -4.49 0.21 5.82
C VAL A 68 -4.73 1.69 5.61
N TYR A 69 -4.51 2.14 4.39
CA TYR A 69 -4.75 3.51 3.94
C TYR A 69 -5.71 3.49 2.77
N GLU A 70 -6.61 4.47 2.71
CA GLU A 70 -7.50 4.69 1.58
C GLU A 70 -7.14 5.95 0.82
N SER A 71 -7.25 5.89 -0.50
CA SER A 71 -7.18 7.03 -1.41
C SER A 71 -8.40 7.02 -2.34
N ARG A 72 -8.99 8.20 -2.53
CA ARG A 72 -10.13 8.44 -3.44
C ARG A 72 -9.73 9.24 -4.68
N ASP A 73 -8.46 9.59 -4.79
CA ASP A 73 -7.91 10.52 -5.77
C ASP A 73 -6.65 9.95 -6.45
N MET A 74 -6.63 8.61 -6.63
CA MET A 74 -5.56 7.87 -7.30
C MET A 74 -4.19 8.13 -6.68
N GLY A 75 -4.14 8.12 -5.35
CA GLY A 75 -2.92 8.16 -4.57
C GLY A 75 -2.34 9.55 -4.33
N LYS A 76 -3.06 10.64 -4.66
CA LYS A 76 -2.59 12.00 -4.32
C LYS A 76 -2.73 12.29 -2.82
N THR A 77 -3.82 11.83 -2.21
CA THR A 77 -4.03 11.90 -0.77
C THR A 77 -4.36 10.53 -0.22
N TRP A 78 -3.92 10.32 1.02
CA TRP A 78 -4.11 9.07 1.74
C TRP A 78 -4.60 9.35 3.14
N THR A 79 -5.58 8.57 3.57
CA THR A 79 -6.11 8.62 4.93
C THR A 79 -6.06 7.24 5.54
N ARG A 80 -5.72 7.14 6.83
CA ARG A 80 -5.73 5.84 7.52
C ARG A 80 -7.18 5.32 7.53
N ALA A 81 -7.40 4.11 7.03
CA ALA A 81 -8.72 3.49 7.02
C ALA A 81 -9.05 2.98 8.45
N VAL A 82 -9.45 3.89 9.32
CA VAL A 82 -9.81 3.57 10.71
C VAL A 82 -11.24 3.04 10.74
N ARG A 83 -11.44 1.80 11.23
CA ARG A 83 -12.74 1.12 11.44
C ARG A 83 -13.50 0.57 10.21
N THR A 84 -13.11 0.88 8.97
CA THR A 84 -13.91 0.57 7.77
C THR A 84 -13.88 -0.90 7.34
N LEU A 85 -12.85 -1.67 7.70
CA LEU A 85 -12.72 -3.09 7.33
C LEU A 85 -12.79 -3.98 8.57
N TRP A 86 -13.95 -4.58 8.81
CA TRP A 86 -14.12 -5.64 9.80
C TRP A 86 -13.62 -6.97 9.21
N GLY A 87 -12.35 -7.32 9.45
CA GLY A 87 -11.78 -8.62 9.03
C GLY A 87 -10.25 -8.65 8.94
N VAL A 88 -9.66 -9.67 9.58
CA VAL A 88 -8.27 -10.22 9.49
C VAL A 88 -7.09 -9.25 9.27
N TRP A 89 -7.04 -8.14 10.00
CA TRP A 89 -5.77 -7.44 10.20
C TRP A 89 -5.10 -8.03 11.45
N VAL A 90 -4.06 -8.84 11.23
CA VAL A 90 -3.34 -9.48 12.34
C VAL A 90 -2.61 -8.40 13.13
N ARG A 91 -3.11 -8.10 14.32
CA ARG A 91 -2.31 -7.42 15.33
C ARG A 91 -1.25 -8.41 15.82
N PRO A 92 0.05 -8.10 15.74
CA PRO A 92 1.06 -8.98 16.31
C PRO A 92 0.79 -9.15 17.81
N ARG A 93 0.90 -10.38 18.32
CA ARG A 93 0.89 -10.60 19.77
C ARG A 93 2.14 -9.94 20.37
N PRO A 94 2.10 -9.39 21.60
CA PRO A 94 3.30 -8.91 22.26
C PRO A 94 4.38 -10.01 22.27
N GLY A 95 5.56 -9.73 21.71
CA GLY A 95 6.65 -10.70 21.58
C GLY A 95 6.67 -11.54 20.28
N PHE A 96 5.69 -11.36 19.38
CA PHE A 96 5.71 -12.00 18.07
C PHE A 96 6.57 -11.17 17.10
N ARG A 97 7.85 -11.52 16.98
CA ARG A 97 8.71 -11.02 15.91
C ARG A 97 8.26 -11.70 14.61
N TRP A 98 7.86 -10.94 13.60
CA TRP A 98 7.52 -11.51 12.30
C TRP A 98 8.73 -12.31 11.78
N ASP A 99 8.55 -13.62 11.61
CA ASP A 99 9.55 -14.45 10.94
C ASP A 99 9.61 -14.01 9.48
N GLU A 100 10.76 -13.48 9.05
CA GLU A 100 10.99 -12.98 7.69
C GLU A 100 10.73 -14.05 6.62
N ARG A 101 10.73 -15.34 7.00
CA ARG A 101 10.40 -16.49 6.15
C ARG A 101 8.93 -16.56 5.72
N LEU A 102 8.03 -15.85 6.39
CA LEU A 102 6.60 -15.84 6.07
C LEU A 102 6.23 -14.77 5.02
N ARG A 103 7.21 -14.10 4.41
CA ARG A 103 6.98 -13.21 3.27
C ARG A 103 6.59 -14.03 2.04
N VAL A 104 5.48 -13.66 1.40
CA VAL A 104 5.14 -14.17 0.07
C VAL A 104 6.23 -13.67 -0.88
N GLY A 105 7.08 -14.59 -1.38
CA GLY A 105 8.25 -14.31 -2.22
C GLY A 105 9.60 -14.76 -1.65
N ALA A 106 9.65 -15.46 -0.51
CA ALA A 106 10.89 -15.94 0.12
C ALA A 106 11.41 -17.30 -0.39
N LEU A 107 11.17 -17.65 -1.66
CA LEU A 107 11.70 -18.87 -2.32
C LEU A 107 12.84 -18.52 -3.29
#